data_AF-A0A1G3R5I3-F1
#
_entry.id   AF-A0A1G3R5I3-F1
#
_cell.length_a   1.000
_cell.length_b   1.000
_cell.length_c   1.000
_cell.angle_alpha   90.00
_cell.angle_beta   90.00
_cell.angle_gamma   90.00
#
_symmetry.space_group_name_H-M   'P 1'
#
loop_
_entity.id
_entity.type
_entity.pdbx_description
1 polymer ?
#
loop_
_entity_poly.entity_id
_entity_poly.type
_entity_poly.pdbx_seq_one_letter_code
_entity_poly.pdbx_strand_id
1 'polypeptide(L)'
;MQEGRLLNAIFELVERSTKAELTNSGRRLLIEYFRTCPEDTAAGRARGAIRRYAQWDPPSMDEVRERHRAGAMEDLDWRVLKIENEARKLDRAEGRA
;
A
#
# COMPACT_ATOMS: atom_id res chain seq x y z
N MET A 1 4.06 9.23 -13.29
CA MET A 1 4.05 7.77 -13.58
C MET A 1 3.19 7.05 -12.54
N GLN A 2 2.56 5.93 -12.90
CA GLN A 2 1.63 5.21 -12.01
C GLN A 2 2.34 4.62 -10.78
N GLU A 3 3.59 4.15 -10.92
CA GLU A 3 4.46 3.72 -9.82
C GLU A 3 4.62 4.80 -8.74
N GLY A 4 4.86 6.06 -9.14
CA GLY A 4 5.01 7.17 -8.19
C GLY A 4 3.75 7.47 -7.36
N ARG A 5 2.56 7.22 -7.91
CA ARG A 5 1.30 7.38 -7.16
C ARG A 5 1.13 6.27 -6.11
N LEU A 6 1.48 5.04 -6.47
CA LEU A 6 1.46 3.90 -5.55
C LEU A 6 2.46 4.10 -4.40
N LEU A 7 3.71 4.46 -4.72
CA LEU A 7 4.74 4.71 -3.72
C LEU A 7 4.34 5.82 -2.74
N ASN A 8 3.75 6.92 -3.25
CA ASN A 8 3.23 7.98 -2.38
C ASN A 8 2.10 7.48 -1.46
N ALA A 9 1.18 6.65 -1.96
CA ALA A 9 0.12 6.08 -1.14
C ALA A 9 0.68 5.16 -0.03
N ILE A 10 1.74 4.40 -0.33
CA ILE A 10 2.45 3.58 0.66
C ILE A 10 3.10 4.46 1.73
N PHE A 11 3.80 5.53 1.35
CA PHE A 11 4.42 6.45 2.31
C PHE A 11 3.39 7.10 3.22
N GLU A 12 2.29 7.61 2.65
CA GLU A 12 1.20 8.23 3.42
C GLU A 12 0.61 7.27 4.47
N LEU A 13 0.43 5.99 4.12
CA LEU A 13 -0.07 4.98 5.04
C LEU A 13 0.91 4.77 6.20
N VAL A 14 2.19 4.57 5.87
CA VAL A 14 3.23 4.30 6.87
C VAL A 14 3.34 5.49 7.83
N GLU A 15 3.53 6.70 7.32
CA GLU A 15 3.73 7.89 8.15
C GLU A 15 2.55 8.17 9.10
N ARG A 16 1.33 7.87 8.65
CA ARG A 16 0.12 8.04 9.46
C ARG A 16 -0.06 6.96 10.50
N SER A 17 0.27 5.71 10.16
CA SER A 17 0.22 4.59 11.10
C SER A 17 1.23 4.76 12.23
N THR A 18 2.44 5.25 11.92
CA THR A 18 3.50 5.48 12.89
C THR A 18 3.39 6.85 13.58
N LYS A 19 2.54 7.74 13.05
CA LYS A 19 2.46 9.16 13.45
C LYS A 19 3.81 9.89 13.35
N ALA A 20 4.64 9.48 12.39
CA ALA A 20 6.00 9.99 12.18
C ALA A 20 6.34 10.06 10.70
N GLU A 21 7.07 11.10 10.28
CA GLU A 21 7.54 11.21 8.89
C GLU A 21 8.60 10.16 8.57
N LEU A 22 8.57 9.64 7.34
CA LEU A 22 9.58 8.71 6.86
C LEU A 22 10.86 9.47 6.54
N THR A 23 11.97 9.00 7.09
CA THR A 23 13.29 9.48 6.68
C THR A 23 13.55 9.14 5.21
N ASN A 24 14.46 9.89 4.57
CA ASN A 24 14.89 9.60 3.19
C ASN A 24 15.37 8.15 3.02
N SER A 25 16.10 7.62 4.02
CA SER A 25 16.56 6.23 4.04
C SER A 25 15.38 5.25 4.13
N GLY A 26 14.36 5.54 4.94
CA GLY A 26 13.14 4.74 5.03
C GLY A 26 12.35 4.71 3.73
N ARG A 27 12.17 5.87 3.08
CA ARG A 27 11.55 5.96 1.74
C ARG A 27 12.31 5.13 0.71
N ARG A 28 13.64 5.23 0.69
CA ARG A 28 14.49 4.46 -0.23
C ARG A 28 14.38 2.95 0.00
N LEU A 29 14.30 2.52 1.25
CA LEU A 29 14.13 1.11 1.60
C LEU A 29 12.78 0.55 1.14
N LEU A 30 11.69 1.31 1.30
CA LEU A 30 10.37 0.94 0.80
C LEU A 30 10.31 0.87 -0.74
N ILE A 31 10.98 1.80 -1.43
CA ILE A 31 11.10 1.78 -2.90
C ILE A 31 11.87 0.53 -3.34
N GLU A 32 13.02 0.26 -2.73
CA GLU A 32 13.86 -0.87 -3.08
C GLU A 32 13.13 -2.19 -2.86
N TYR A 33 12.45 -2.32 -1.72
CA TYR A 33 11.61 -3.49 -1.43
C TYR A 33 10.53 -3.64 -2.50
N PHE A 34 9.80 -2.57 -2.83
CA PHE A 34 8.76 -2.64 -3.85
C PHE A 34 9.29 -3.10 -5.22
N ARG A 35 10.52 -2.73 -5.59
CA ARG A 35 11.13 -3.09 -6.88
C ARG A 35 11.70 -4.50 -6.92
N THR A 36 12.22 -4.97 -5.79
CA THR A 36 12.94 -6.25 -5.68
C THR A 36 12.08 -7.38 -5.13
N CYS A 37 10.87 -7.07 -4.67
CA CYS A 37 9.94 -8.05 -4.14
C CYS A 37 9.58 -9.11 -5.18
N PRO A 38 9.58 -10.40 -4.80
CA PRO A 38 9.36 -11.51 -5.72
C PRO A 38 7.90 -11.64 -6.20
N GLU A 39 6.96 -10.90 -5.61
CA GLU A 39 5.55 -10.96 -6.00
C GLU A 39 5.34 -10.38 -7.40
N ASP A 40 4.57 -11.10 -8.21
CA ASP A 40 4.38 -10.78 -9.63
C ASP A 40 3.58 -9.48 -9.86
N THR A 41 2.72 -9.13 -8.90
CA THR A 41 1.79 -7.98 -8.97
C THR A 41 2.22 -6.86 -8.06
N ALA A 42 2.08 -5.61 -8.50
CA ALA A 42 2.25 -4.41 -7.69
C ALA A 42 1.43 -4.47 -6.39
N ALA A 43 0.23 -5.07 -6.44
CA ALA A 43 -0.60 -5.25 -5.25
C ALA A 43 0.05 -6.20 -4.22
N GLY A 44 0.59 -7.33 -4.68
CA GLY A 44 1.34 -8.26 -3.83
C GLY A 44 2.54 -7.60 -3.17
N ARG A 45 3.35 -6.87 -3.98
CA ARG A 45 4.54 -6.16 -3.51
C ARG A 45 4.22 -5.08 -2.47
N ALA A 46 3.17 -4.30 -2.71
CA ALA A 46 2.71 -3.27 -1.77
C ALA A 46 2.22 -3.88 -0.44
N ARG A 47 1.44 -4.97 -0.48
CA ARG A 47 0.99 -5.65 0.75
C ARG A 47 2.14 -6.29 1.52
N GLY A 48 3.09 -6.90 0.83
CA GLY A 48 4.30 -7.45 1.44
C GLY A 48 5.05 -6.38 2.21
N ALA A 49 5.17 -5.18 1.63
CA ALA A 49 5.87 -4.06 2.24
C ALA A 49 5.16 -3.58 3.51
N ILE A 50 3.84 -3.39 3.44
CA ILE A 50 3.04 -2.96 4.58
C ILE A 50 3.14 -3.98 5.71
N ARG A 51 2.92 -5.27 5.44
CA ARG A 51 3.02 -6.33 6.46
C ARG A 51 4.40 -6.38 7.11
N ARG A 52 5.46 -6.24 6.31
CA ARG A 52 6.84 -6.34 6.80
C ARG A 52 7.26 -5.15 7.65
N TYR A 53 6.82 -3.94 7.31
CA TYR A 53 7.36 -2.71 7.90
C TYR A 53 6.39 -1.94 8.79
N ALA A 54 5.09 -2.20 8.73
CA ALA A 54 4.12 -1.45 9.53
C ALA A 54 4.08 -1.89 11.00
N GLN A 55 4.67 -3.04 11.38
CA GLN A 55 4.62 -3.60 12.74
C GLN A 55 3.20 -3.88 13.26
N TRP A 56 2.19 -3.86 12.39
CA TRP A 56 0.81 -4.26 12.65
C TRP A 56 0.29 -5.04 11.44
N ASP A 57 -0.67 -5.94 11.64
CA ASP A 57 -1.23 -6.73 10.54
C ASP A 57 -2.35 -5.91 9.87
N PRO A 58 -2.15 -5.43 8.62
CA PRO A 58 -3.17 -4.64 7.93
C PRO A 58 -4.42 -5.48 7.70
N PRO A 59 -5.63 -4.88 7.80
CA PRO A 59 -6.87 -5.60 7.56
C PRO A 59 -6.89 -6.17 6.15
N SER A 60 -7.57 -7.30 5.99
CA SER A 60 -7.82 -7.90 4.69
C SER A 60 -8.68 -6.97 3.82
N MET A 61 -8.60 -7.15 2.50
CA MET A 61 -9.39 -6.31 1.59
C MET A 61 -10.88 -6.57 1.67
N ASP A 62 -11.27 -7.77 2.08
CA ASP A 62 -12.68 -8.09 2.24
C ASP A 62 -13.26 -7.41 3.48
N GLU A 63 -12.51 -7.38 4.59
CA GLU A 63 -12.87 -6.59 5.78
C GLU A 63 -12.95 -5.09 5.47
N VAL A 64 -11.98 -4.55 4.75
CA VAL A 64 -11.97 -3.13 4.38
C VAL A 64 -13.15 -2.78 3.46
N ARG A 65 -13.48 -3.65 2.49
CA ARG A 65 -14.65 -3.47 1.62
C ARG A 65 -15.95 -3.58 2.40
N GLU A 66 -16.03 -4.50 3.35
CA GLU A 66 -17.19 -4.67 4.21
C GLU A 66 -17.43 -3.43 5.08
N ARG A 67 -16.39 -2.91 5.73
CA ARG A 67 -16.45 -1.65 6.50
C ARG A 67 -16.86 -0.46 5.63
N HIS A 68 -16.34 -0.38 4.40
CA HIS A 68 -16.76 0.63 3.43
C HIS A 68 -18.25 0.52 3.06
N ARG A 69 -18.76 -0.70 2.81
CA ARG A 69 -20.19 -0.92 2.54
C ARG A 69 -21.08 -0.61 3.75
N ALA A 70 -20.59 -0.86 4.95
CA ALA A 70 -21.29 -0.58 6.21
C ALA A 70 -21.26 0.90 6.62
N GLY A 71 -20.55 1.76 5.89
CA GLY A 71 -20.36 3.17 6.27
C GLY A 71 -19.46 3.37 7.49
N ALA A 72 -18.80 2.32 7.98
CA ALA A 72 -17.93 2.30 9.15
C ALA A 72 -16.44 2.39 8.75
N MET A 73 -16.14 3.11 7.67
CA MET A 73 -14.78 3.19 7.13
C MET A 73 -13.93 4.15 7.94
N GLU A 74 -12.83 3.65 8.49
CA GLU A 74 -11.83 4.48 9.15
C GLU A 74 -10.81 5.05 8.14
N ASP A 75 -10.08 6.09 8.54
CA ASP A 75 -9.02 6.72 7.70
C ASP A 75 -7.97 5.69 7.24
N LEU A 76 -7.70 4.70 8.07
CA LEU A 76 -6.78 3.60 7.77
C LEU A 76 -7.32 2.68 6.67
N ASP A 77 -8.60 2.30 6.77
CA ASP A 77 -9.30 1.48 5.77
C ASP A 77 -9.29 2.15 4.40
N TRP A 78 -9.54 3.46 4.36
CA TRP A 78 -9.51 4.25 3.12
C TRP A 78 -8.11 4.24 2.47
N ARG A 79 -7.04 4.36 3.26
CA ARG A 79 -5.67 4.35 2.73
C ARG A 79 -5.26 2.97 2.22
N VAL A 80 -5.68 1.90 2.88
CA VAL A 80 -5.46 0.53 2.37
C VAL A 80 -6.15 0.37 1.01
N LEU A 81 -7.40 0.84 0.86
CA LEU A 81 -8.10 0.84 -0.42
C LEU A 81 -7.39 1.67 -1.49
N LYS A 82 -6.84 2.83 -1.12
CA LYS A 82 -6.09 3.70 -2.05
C LYS A 82 -4.86 2.99 -2.61
N ILE A 83 -4.07 2.34 -1.76
CA ILE A 83 -2.87 1.59 -2.19
C ILE A 83 -3.26 0.49 -3.18
N GLU A 84 -4.29 -0.27 -2.86
CA GLU A 84 -4.78 -1.36 -3.71
C GLU A 84 -5.32 -0.86 -5.07
N ASN A 85 -6.00 0.28 -5.08
CA ASN A 85 -6.45 0.90 -6.31
C ASN A 85 -5.29 1.36 -7.20
N GLU A 86 -4.28 2.03 -6.62
CA GLU A 86 -3.10 2.46 -7.37
C GLU A 86 -2.26 1.27 -7.85
N ALA A 87 -2.16 0.22 -7.05
CA ALA A 87 -1.48 -1.01 -7.43
C ALA A 87 -2.15 -1.70 -8.63
N ARG A 88 -3.47 -1.83 -8.60
CA ARG A 88 -4.25 -2.39 -9.74
C ARG A 88 -4.11 -1.57 -11.01
N LYS A 89 -4.02 -0.24 -10.91
CA LYS A 89 -3.77 0.63 -12.07
C LYS A 89 -2.41 0.31 -12.68
N LEU A 90 -1.39 0.20 -11.84
CA LEU A 90 -0.04 -0.14 -12.27
C LEU A 90 0.01 -1.53 -12.93
N ASP A 91 -0.61 -2.55 -12.33
CA ASP A 91 -0.67 -3.90 -12.91
C ASP A 91 -1.33 -3.90 -14.30
N ARG A 92 -2.43 -3.14 -14.47
CA ARG A 92 -3.08 -2.97 -15.78
C ARG A 92 -2.17 -2.26 -16.78
N ALA A 93 -1.42 -1.26 -16.35
CA ALA A 93 -0.48 -0.54 -17.20
C ALA A 93 0.70 -1.41 -17.64
N GLU A 94 1.11 -2.36 -16.80
CA GLU A 94 2.17 -3.32 -17.08
C GLU A 94 1.68 -4.60 -17.81
N GLY A 95 0.37 -4.72 -18.06
CA GLY A 95 -0.23 -5.89 -18.73
C GLY A 95 -0.24 -7.16 -17.87
N ARG A 96 -0.18 -7.01 -16.53
CA ARG A 96 -0.12 -8.12 -15.55
C ARG A 96 -1.47 -8.42 -14.88
N ALA A 97 -2.56 -7.90 -15.46
CA ALA A 97 -3.91 -7.94 -14.88
C ALA A 97 -4.67 -9.25 -15.18
#